data_AF-A0A939M6N3-F1
#
_entry.id   AF-A0A939M6N3-F1
#
_cell.length_a   1.000
_cell.length_b   1.000
_cell.length_c   1.000
_cell.angle_alpha   90.00
_cell.angle_beta   90.00
_cell.angle_gamma   90.00
#
_symmetry.space_group_name_H-M   'P 1'
#
loop_
_entity.id
_entity.type
_entity.pdbx_description
1 polymer ?
#
loop_
_entity_poly.entity_id
_entity_poly.type
_entity_poly.pdbx_seq_one_letter_code
_entity_poly.pdbx_strand_id
1 'polypeptide(L)' 'MTNRFFYDPDTARPYVGLRLSAHQLGALDEARLNLRQSRSEFVRQAIDDRLQRLQAAAT' A
#
# COMPACT_ATOMS: atom_id res chain seq x y z
N MET A 1 1.74 -14.62 -7.00
CA MET A 1 0.98 -13.36 -7.05
C MET A 1 1.57 -12.50 -8.16
N THR A 2 0.81 -12.22 -9.23
CA THR A 2 1.31 -11.43 -10.36
C THR A 2 1.19 -9.95 -10.03
N ASN A 3 2.29 -9.31 -9.63
CA ASN A 3 2.33 -7.85 -9.51
C ASN A 3 2.23 -7.26 -10.91
N ARG A 4 1.04 -6.79 -11.28
CA ARG A 4 0.82 -6.09 -12.54
C ARG A 4 1.10 -4.62 -12.31
N PHE A 5 2.16 -4.12 -12.95
CA PHE A 5 2.40 -2.69 -13.04
C PHE A 5 1.43 -2.13 -14.07
N PHE A 6 0.69 -1.11 -13.67
CA PHE A 6 -0.20 -0.37 -14.54
C PHE A 6 0.36 1.03 -14.73
N TYR A 7 0.15 1.58 -15.92
CA TYR A 7 0.56 2.94 -16.24
C TYR A 7 -0.67 3.83 -16.22
N ASP A 8 -0.62 4.89 -15.42
CA ASP A 8 -1.63 5.94 -15.43
C ASP A 8 -1.17 7.04 -16.40
N PRO A 9 -1.82 7.19 -17.57
CA PRO A 9 -1.45 8.20 -18.56
C PRO A 9 -1.76 9.62 -18.10
N ASP A 10 -2.70 9.82 -17.17
CA ASP A 10 -3.09 11.14 -16.70
C ASP A 10 -2.07 11.72 -15.70
N THR A 11 -1.41 10.85 -14.94
CA THR A 11 -0.38 11.24 -13.97
C THR A 11 1.05 10.94 -14.43
N ALA A 12 1.20 10.27 -15.58
CA ALA A 12 2.46 9.77 -16.13
C ALA A 12 3.28 8.92 -15.13
N ARG A 13 2.59 8.25 -14.18
CA ARG A 13 3.22 7.51 -13.09
C ARG A 13 2.82 6.03 -13.11
N PRO A 14 3.76 5.11 -12.79
CA PRO A 14 3.41 3.73 -12.56
C PRO A 14 2.58 3.61 -11.28
N TYR A 15 1.55 2.77 -11.31
CA TYR A 15 0.81 2.36 -10.13
C TYR A 15 0.73 0.84 -10.03
N VAL A 16 0.56 0.37 -8.79
CA VAL A 16 0.38 -1.04 -8.49
C VAL A 16 -1.07 -1.25 -8.10
N GLY A 17 -1.77 -2.11 -8.86
CA GLY A 17 -3.10 -2.57 -8.49
C GLY A 17 -3.00 -3.69 -7.46
N LEU A 18 -3.57 -3.49 -6.28
CA LEU A 18 -3.65 -4.51 -5.24
C LEU A 18 -5.04 -5.12 -5.21
N ARG A 19 -5.11 -6.45 -5.27
CA ARG A 19 -6.35 -7.18 -4.99
C ARG A 19 -6.39 -7.53 -3.51
N LEU A 20 -7.37 -7.00 -2.81
CA LEU A 20 -7.60 -7.22 -1.39
C LEU A 20 -8.97 -7.87 -1.21
N SER A 21 -9.12 -8.69 -0.17
CA SER A 21 -10.44 -9.18 0.22
C SER A 21 -11.31 -8.02 0.72
N ALA A 22 -12.64 -8.20 0.73
CA ALA A 22 -13.56 -7.19 1.25
C ALA A 22 -13.24 -6.81 2.70
N HIS A 23 -12.89 -7.80 3.53
CA HIS A 23 -12.46 -7.57 4.92
C HIS A 23 -11.21 -6.70 4.99
N GLN A 24 -10.19 -6.99 4.17
CA GLN A 24 -8.95 -6.21 4.14
C GLN A 24 -9.19 -4.78 3.65
N LEU A 25 -10.08 -4.59 2.67
CA LEU A 25 -10.47 -3.25 2.20
C LEU A 25 -11.17 -2.45 3.29
N GLY A 26 -12.09 -3.07 4.03
CA GLY A 26 -12.77 -2.42 5.16
C GLY A 26 -11.78 -1.96 6.23
N ALA A 27 -10.89 -2.85 6.66
CA ALA A 27 -9.87 -2.52 7.66
C ALA A 27 -8.90 -1.42 7.18
N LEU A 28 -8.50 -1.44 5.91
CA LEU A 28 -7.64 -0.40 5.33
C LEU A 28 -8.35 0.96 5.29
N ASP A 29 -9.64 0.97 4.90
CA ASP A 29 -10.42 2.20 4.84
C ASP A 29 -10.67 2.79 6.24
N GLU A 30 -10.90 1.96 7.25
CA GLU A 30 -11.01 2.41 8.65
C GLU A 30 -9.68 3.00 9.14
N ALA A 31 -8.57 2.27 8.97
CA ALA A 31 -7.25 2.70 9.44
C ALA A 31 -6.82 4.03 8.81
N ARG A 32 -6.96 4.19 7.48
CA ARG A 32 -6.57 5.44 6.82
C ARG A 32 -7.43 6.63 7.26
N LEU A 33 -8.71 6.41 7.58
CA LEU A 33 -9.62 7.48 7.99
C LEU A 33 -9.22 8.00 9.37
N ASN A 34 -8.88 7.09 10.29
CA ASN A 34 -8.36 7.44 11.61
C ASN A 34 -7.04 8.21 11.52
N LEU A 35 -6.18 7.85 10.58
CA LEU A 35 -4.89 8.52 10.33
C LEU A 35 -5.01 9.77 9.43
N ARG A 36 -6.19 10.03 8.86
CA ARG A 36 -6.45 11.10 7.88
C ARG A 36 -5.54 11.04 6.65
N GLN A 37 -5.24 9.83 6.18
CA GLN A 37 -4.36 9.57 5.05
C GLN A 37 -5.13 9.12 3.80
N SER A 38 -4.51 9.33 2.65
CA SER A 38 -4.94 8.67 1.42
C SER A 38 -4.61 7.16 1.46
N ARG A 39 -5.32 6.34 0.70
CA ARG A 39 -5.02 4.89 0.58
C ARG A 39 -3.57 4.65 0.14
N SER A 40 -3.09 5.42 -0.85
CA SER A 40 -1.74 5.26 -1.38
C SER A 40 -0.67 5.64 -0.36
N GLU A 41 -0.91 6.69 0.43
CA GLU A 41 0.02 7.09 1.50
C GLU A 41 0.11 6.03 2.59
N PHE A 42 -1.04 5.55 3.08
CA PHE A 42 -1.10 4.48 4.06
C PHE A 42 -0.34 3.22 3.59
N VAL A 43 -0.57 2.79 2.35
CA VAL A 43 0.10 1.60 1.80
C VAL A 43 1.61 1.80 1.66
N ARG A 44 2.07 2.99 1.24
CA ARG A 44 3.52 3.28 1.17
C ARG A 44 4.16 3.20 2.54
N GLN A 45 3.57 3.83 3.54
CA GLN A 45 4.06 3.78 4.91
C GLN A 45 4.11 2.35 5.45
N ALA A 46 3.05 1.55 5.23
CA ALA A 46 3.01 0.16 5.66
C ALA A 46 4.11 -0.71 5.00
N ILE A 47 4.44 -0.43 3.73
CA ILE A 47 5.54 -1.09 3.03
C ILE A 47 6.89 -0.70 3.65
N ASP A 48 7.13 0.59 3.85
CA ASP A 48 8.38 1.11 4.43
C ASP A 48 8.61 0.54 5.83
N ASP A 49 7.59 0.55 6.69
CA ASP A 49 7.63 -0.02 8.05
C ASP A 49 7.92 -1.52 8.04
N ARG A 50 7.44 -2.25 7.03
CA ARG A 50 7.72 -3.69 6.90
C ARG A 50 9.16 -3.92 6.43
N LEU A 51 9.65 -3.15 5.46
CA LEU A 51 11.01 -3.26 4.95
C LEU A 51 12.03 -2.95 6.04
N GLN A 52 11.83 -1.88 6.81
CA GLN A 52 12.70 -1.52 7.93
C GLN A 52 12.77 -2.64 8.98
N ARG A 53 11.62 -3.22 9.36
CA ARG A 53 11.59 -4.35 10.30
C ARG A 53 12.34 -5.58 9.79
N LEU A 54 12.24 -5.87 8.50
CA LEU A 54 12.96 -6.99 7.89
C LEU A 54 14.48 -6.75 7.87
N GLN A 55 14.91 -5.52 7.58
CA GLN A 55 16.33 -5.15 7.63
C GLN A 55 16.88 -5.25 9.04
N ALA A 56 16.14 -4.74 10.04
CA ALA A 56 16.53 -4.83 11.44
C ALA A 56 16.62 -6.27 11.94
N ALA A 57 15.75 -7.18 11.47
CA ALA A 57 15.76 -8.59 11.85
C ALA A 57 16.86 -9.42 11.13
N ALA A 58 17.45 -8.89 10.07
CA ALA A 58 18.54 -9.53 9.32
C ALA A 58 19.94 -9.18 9.83
N THR A 59 20.02 -8.37 10.89
CA THR A 59 21.26 -7.92 11.55
C THR A 59 21.40 -8.58 12.91
#